data_AF-A0A954Z0J0-F1
#
_entry.id   AF-A0A954Z0J0-F1
#
_cell.length_a   1.000
_cell.length_b   1.000
_cell.length_c   1.000
_cell.angle_alpha   90.00
_cell.angle_beta   90.00
_cell.angle_gamma   90.00
#
_symmetry.space_group_name_H-M   'P 1'
#
loop_
_entity.id
_entity.type
_entity.pdbx_description
1 polymer ?
#
loop_
_entity_poly.entity_id
_entity_poly.type
_entity_poly.pdbx_seq_one_letter_code
_entity_poly.pdbx_strand_id
1 'polypeptide(L)'
;RAYNDLFTGAFTSIHYDASDIILVSSIAPTDVDLGSGTPNLADPLNVTYHLLYGAADGIVDGCADNDYVLPFNIYDRCTGVRQATYVQGAGHNDFNCCGIGDASGPNLIGRADAQAIAKSVYLALVKRYADGNIPANEYLWRQYESLRTSGAPASAVVDRLYRRGIGAGRVVIDDFQSQPSTSMSSSGGLITFDVANVYEGMMNDDAPGFTWTSSDPMNGMTTAGDADASAGVVFDWSAGGAYFYELEVIPSERDFSNDLFLSLRAAQGTQHPLTLADVGDLSFSVTLRDGTGTTSSIDFSAYGGGVEEPYARVGSGPAHCGPNPGWANEFETIRIRLTDFLRDGSGLDLTDIVAIRLEFGAGHGSAQGRIGLDDVELTDQ
;
A
#
# COMPACT_ATOMS: atom_id res chain seq x y z
N ARG A 1 5.69 -6.28 19.21
CA ARG A 1 6.12 -6.16 20.63
C ARG A 1 7.35 -6.99 21.00
N ALA A 2 7.32 -8.33 20.90
CA ALA A 2 8.45 -9.16 21.36
C ALA A 2 9.82 -8.77 20.76
N TYR A 3 9.85 -8.40 19.47
CA TYR A 3 11.05 -7.85 18.83
C TYR A 3 11.48 -6.49 19.44
N ASN A 4 10.54 -5.57 19.66
CA ASN A 4 10.79 -4.29 20.31
C ASN A 4 11.38 -4.49 21.73
N ASP A 5 10.86 -5.44 22.50
CA ASP A 5 11.39 -5.75 23.84
C ASP A 5 12.82 -6.30 23.78
N LEU A 6 13.12 -7.15 22.79
CA LEU A 6 14.47 -7.66 22.54
C LEU A 6 15.43 -6.54 22.11
N PHE A 7 14.99 -5.64 21.23
CA PHE A 7 15.78 -4.54 20.70
C PHE A 7 16.11 -3.48 21.76
N THR A 8 15.12 -3.11 22.59
CA THR A 8 15.28 -2.12 23.66
C THR A 8 15.97 -2.67 24.90
N GLY A 9 16.18 -3.99 24.97
CA GLY A 9 16.77 -4.67 26.13
C GLY A 9 15.79 -4.91 27.28
N ALA A 10 14.48 -4.67 27.08
CA ALA A 10 13.44 -5.06 28.03
C ALA A 10 13.33 -6.59 28.19
N PHE A 11 13.70 -7.34 27.15
CA PHE A 11 13.95 -8.77 27.20
C PHE A 11 15.37 -9.08 26.74
N THR A 12 16.07 -9.97 27.44
CA THR A 12 17.41 -10.44 27.05
C THR A 12 17.37 -11.96 26.88
N SER A 13 17.57 -12.42 25.64
CA SER A 13 17.75 -13.85 25.34
C SER A 13 19.19 -14.28 25.62
N ILE A 14 19.37 -15.55 26.00
CA ILE A 14 20.71 -16.16 26.18
C ILE A 14 21.24 -16.83 24.90
N HIS A 15 20.45 -16.85 23.84
CA HIS A 15 20.73 -17.61 22.62
C HIS A 15 20.89 -16.75 21.37
N TYR A 16 20.33 -15.55 21.37
CA TYR A 16 20.29 -14.64 20.23
C TYR A 16 20.05 -13.22 20.74
N ASP A 17 20.36 -12.22 19.92
CA ASP A 17 20.00 -10.82 20.13
C ASP A 17 19.14 -10.27 18.99
N ALA A 18 18.83 -8.97 19.02
CA ALA A 18 18.00 -8.34 18.00
C ALA A 18 18.63 -8.40 16.60
N SER A 19 19.96 -8.42 16.48
CA SER A 19 20.66 -8.49 15.20
C SER A 19 20.59 -9.87 14.55
N ASP A 20 20.29 -10.92 15.32
CA ASP A 20 20.03 -12.27 14.80
C ASP A 20 18.62 -12.40 14.16
N ILE A 21 17.73 -11.43 14.40
CA ILE A 21 16.38 -11.41 13.83
C ILE A 21 16.39 -10.68 12.49
N ILE A 22 16.33 -11.44 11.40
CA ILE A 22 16.39 -10.90 10.03
C ILE A 22 15.04 -10.49 9.44
N LEU A 23 13.95 -11.01 10.02
CA LEU A 23 12.57 -10.83 9.56
C LEU A 23 11.59 -11.04 10.73
N VAL A 24 10.63 -10.13 10.85
CA VAL A 24 9.43 -10.30 11.69
C VAL A 24 8.22 -10.39 10.76
N SER A 25 7.44 -11.47 10.88
CA SER A 25 6.17 -11.61 10.15
C SER A 25 5.02 -11.78 11.13
N SER A 26 3.97 -10.98 10.96
CA SER A 26 2.79 -10.98 11.82
C SER A 26 1.54 -11.32 11.01
N ILE A 27 0.61 -12.08 11.62
CA ILE A 27 -0.72 -12.33 11.06
C ILE A 27 -1.71 -11.52 11.90
N ALA A 28 -2.38 -10.55 11.28
CA ALA A 28 -3.36 -9.67 11.93
C ALA A 28 -2.96 -9.24 13.36
N PRO A 29 -1.80 -8.56 13.52
CA PRO A 29 -1.36 -8.10 14.83
C PRO A 29 -2.30 -7.02 15.37
N THR A 30 -2.45 -6.98 16.69
CA THR A 30 -3.11 -5.87 17.40
C THR A 30 -2.07 -4.92 17.99
N ASP A 31 -2.41 -3.63 18.04
CA ASP A 31 -1.54 -2.60 18.61
C ASP A 31 -1.96 -2.23 20.04
N VAL A 32 -1.94 -3.24 20.92
CA VAL A 32 -2.31 -3.06 22.33
C VAL A 32 -1.48 -3.96 23.24
N ASP A 33 -1.12 -3.46 24.41
CA ASP A 33 -0.73 -4.35 25.51
C ASP A 33 -1.97 -4.95 26.15
N LEU A 34 -2.23 -6.23 25.87
CA LEU A 34 -3.36 -6.97 26.43
C LEU A 34 -3.39 -6.99 27.98
N GLY A 35 -2.26 -6.72 28.65
CA GLY A 35 -2.17 -6.62 30.11
C GLY A 35 -2.52 -5.24 30.68
N SER A 36 -2.28 -4.15 29.94
CA SER A 36 -2.50 -2.76 30.40
C SER A 36 -3.57 -2.01 29.64
N GLY A 37 -4.04 -2.54 28.49
CA GLY A 37 -4.94 -1.87 27.57
C GLY A 37 -4.34 -0.64 26.90
N THR A 38 -3.02 -0.47 26.91
CA THR A 38 -2.36 0.73 26.37
C THR A 38 -2.10 0.56 24.86
N PRO A 39 -2.58 1.49 24.00
CA PRO A 39 -2.30 1.48 22.56
C PRO A 39 -0.85 1.84 22.25
N ASN A 40 -0.45 1.67 20.98
CA ASN A 40 0.77 2.24 20.41
C ASN A 40 2.06 1.69 21.04
N LEU A 41 2.13 0.38 21.16
CA LEU A 41 3.27 -0.31 21.79
C LEU A 41 4.03 -1.23 20.82
N ALA A 42 3.42 -1.57 19.69
CA ALA A 42 4.08 -2.37 18.68
C ALA A 42 4.81 -1.47 17.68
N ASP A 43 6.13 -1.65 17.63
CA ASP A 43 7.01 -1.02 16.66
C ASP A 43 7.98 -2.09 16.12
N PRO A 44 7.95 -2.39 14.80
CA PRO A 44 8.95 -3.25 14.17
C PRO A 44 10.34 -2.62 14.08
N LEU A 45 10.46 -1.30 14.30
CA LEU A 45 11.69 -0.52 14.22
C LEU A 45 12.34 -0.67 12.84
N ASN A 46 13.60 -1.08 12.75
CA ASN A 46 14.36 -1.17 11.51
C ASN A 46 14.49 -2.60 10.97
N VAL A 47 13.85 -3.60 11.59
CA VAL A 47 13.89 -4.98 11.08
C VAL A 47 13.05 -5.09 9.81
N THR A 48 13.39 -6.04 8.95
CA THR A 48 12.46 -6.40 7.86
C THR A 48 11.14 -6.85 8.48
N TYR A 49 10.04 -6.25 8.05
CA TYR A 49 8.71 -6.52 8.57
C TYR A 49 7.76 -7.02 7.48
N HIS A 50 6.97 -8.04 7.80
CA HIS A 50 5.90 -8.53 6.97
C HIS A 50 4.58 -8.56 7.73
N LEU A 51 3.53 -8.04 7.11
CA LEU A 51 2.14 -8.13 7.58
C LEU A 51 1.34 -9.07 6.66
N LEU A 52 0.74 -10.12 7.23
CA LEU A 52 -0.30 -10.90 6.57
C LEU A 52 -1.65 -10.52 7.17
N TYR A 53 -2.56 -10.04 6.33
CA TYR A 53 -3.85 -9.55 6.78
C TYR A 53 -4.99 -10.06 5.89
N GLY A 54 -6.14 -10.30 6.50
CA GLY A 54 -7.33 -10.79 5.81
C GLY A 54 -8.47 -9.78 5.94
N ALA A 55 -9.05 -9.35 4.83
CA ALA A 55 -10.10 -8.33 4.80
C ALA A 55 -11.39 -8.75 5.54
N ALA A 56 -11.60 -10.07 5.69
CA ALA A 56 -12.79 -10.64 6.28
C ALA A 56 -12.66 -10.87 7.80
N ASP A 57 -11.56 -10.43 8.43
CA ASP A 57 -11.25 -10.72 9.82
C ASP A 57 -12.33 -10.30 10.82
N GLY A 58 -12.69 -11.20 11.73
CA GLY A 58 -13.80 -11.00 12.66
C GLY A 58 -13.48 -10.12 13.87
N ILE A 59 -12.22 -10.05 14.30
CA ILE A 59 -11.84 -9.45 15.60
C ILE A 59 -10.63 -8.53 15.56
N VAL A 60 -9.79 -8.66 14.53
CA VAL A 60 -8.79 -7.65 14.15
C VAL A 60 -9.26 -7.12 12.82
N ASP A 61 -10.36 -6.38 12.86
CA ASP A 61 -11.16 -6.08 11.68
C ASP A 61 -10.64 -4.85 10.91
N GLY A 62 -9.89 -3.95 11.54
CA GLY A 62 -9.36 -2.76 10.86
C GLY A 62 -10.32 -1.58 10.89
N CYS A 63 -11.25 -1.54 11.85
CA CYS A 63 -12.22 -0.46 11.95
C CYS A 63 -11.60 0.82 12.50
N ALA A 64 -11.89 1.94 11.84
CA ALA A 64 -11.23 3.23 12.09
C ALA A 64 -11.52 3.82 13.48
N ASP A 65 -12.55 3.35 14.20
CA ASP A 65 -12.86 3.81 15.55
C ASP A 65 -11.99 3.18 16.64
N ASN A 66 -11.06 2.29 16.29
CA ASN A 66 -10.26 1.56 17.24
C ASN A 66 -8.85 1.22 16.74
N ASP A 67 -7.88 2.05 17.10
CA ASP A 67 -6.44 1.84 16.82
C ASP A 67 -5.90 0.45 17.20
N TYR A 68 -6.50 -0.23 18.20
CA TYR A 68 -6.03 -1.56 18.62
C TYR A 68 -6.12 -2.60 17.51
N VAL A 69 -7.08 -2.43 16.60
CA VAL A 69 -7.39 -3.38 15.53
C VAL A 69 -6.97 -2.86 14.16
N LEU A 70 -6.12 -1.83 14.08
CA LEU A 70 -5.58 -1.27 12.85
C LEU A 70 -4.17 -1.82 12.53
N PRO A 71 -4.01 -3.03 11.97
CA PRO A 71 -2.69 -3.65 11.80
C PRO A 71 -1.72 -2.86 10.92
N PHE A 72 -2.24 -2.00 10.04
CA PHE A 72 -1.44 -1.20 9.12
C PHE A 72 -0.69 -0.06 9.81
N ASN A 73 -1.11 0.39 11.00
CA ASN A 73 -0.32 1.35 11.77
C ASN A 73 1.03 0.75 12.20
N ILE A 74 1.06 -0.51 12.64
CA ILE A 74 2.28 -1.25 12.99
C ILE A 74 3.15 -1.42 11.75
N TYR A 75 2.54 -1.71 10.60
CA TYR A 75 3.25 -1.78 9.33
C TYR A 75 3.94 -0.46 9.01
N ASP A 76 3.22 0.66 9.08
CA ASP A 76 3.73 1.96 8.63
C ASP A 76 4.76 2.58 9.58
N ARG A 77 4.77 2.21 10.88
CA ARG A 77 5.85 2.54 11.83
C ARG A 77 7.20 1.91 11.48
N CYS A 78 7.21 0.79 10.75
CA CYS A 78 8.46 0.11 10.41
C CYS A 78 9.35 0.99 9.53
N THR A 79 10.53 1.35 10.04
CA THR A 79 11.57 2.10 9.31
C THR A 79 12.46 1.19 8.44
N GLY A 80 12.38 -0.13 8.63
CA GLY A 80 13.06 -1.15 7.83
C GLY A 80 12.35 -1.43 6.50
N VAL A 81 12.82 -2.43 5.76
CA VAL A 81 12.06 -2.94 4.60
C VAL A 81 10.76 -3.52 5.11
N ARG A 82 9.64 -3.14 4.52
CA ARG A 82 8.33 -3.60 4.95
C ARG A 82 7.49 -4.09 3.79
N GLN A 83 6.77 -5.18 4.02
CA GLN A 83 5.84 -5.78 3.08
C GLN A 83 4.50 -6.09 3.74
N ALA A 84 3.44 -6.07 2.97
CA ALA A 84 2.17 -6.61 3.41
C ALA A 84 1.51 -7.41 2.31
N THR A 85 0.83 -8.49 2.70
CA THR A 85 -0.08 -9.27 1.87
C THR A 85 -1.46 -9.11 2.47
N TYR A 86 -2.33 -8.39 1.78
CA TYR A 86 -3.73 -8.19 2.13
C TYR A 86 -4.56 -9.17 1.30
N VAL A 87 -5.43 -9.97 1.91
CA VAL A 87 -6.17 -11.03 1.22
C VAL A 87 -7.66 -10.83 1.43
N GLN A 88 -8.40 -10.57 0.35
CA GLN A 88 -9.86 -10.48 0.42
C GLN A 88 -10.48 -11.85 0.67
N GLY A 89 -11.58 -11.87 1.44
CA GLY A 89 -12.32 -13.11 1.74
C GLY A 89 -11.62 -14.08 2.70
N ALA A 90 -10.55 -13.66 3.37
CA ALA A 90 -9.87 -14.43 4.42
C ALA A 90 -9.96 -13.70 5.77
N GLY A 91 -10.12 -14.45 6.86
CA GLY A 91 -9.84 -13.95 8.22
C GLY A 91 -8.49 -14.47 8.74
N HIS A 92 -7.96 -13.93 9.84
CA HIS A 92 -6.67 -14.40 10.37
C HIS A 92 -6.67 -15.90 10.72
N ASN A 93 -7.83 -16.43 11.11
CA ASN A 93 -7.99 -17.86 11.42
C ASN A 93 -7.96 -18.78 10.19
N ASP A 94 -8.08 -18.23 8.99
CA ASP A 94 -7.86 -18.97 7.75
C ASP A 94 -6.37 -19.17 7.47
N PHE A 95 -5.48 -18.32 7.98
CA PHE A 95 -4.03 -18.49 7.83
C PHE A 95 -3.42 -19.48 8.83
N ASN A 96 -4.15 -19.88 9.87
CA ASN A 96 -3.70 -20.85 10.87
C ASN A 96 -4.44 -22.20 10.76
N CYS A 97 -3.98 -23.22 11.49
CA CYS A 97 -4.47 -24.60 11.32
C CYS A 97 -5.78 -24.91 12.07
N CYS A 98 -6.10 -24.19 13.14
CA CYS A 98 -7.09 -24.66 14.11
C CYS A 98 -7.87 -23.58 14.89
N GLY A 99 -7.73 -22.30 14.53
CA GLY A 99 -8.53 -21.22 15.09
C GLY A 99 -10.02 -21.36 14.76
N ILE A 100 -10.85 -20.76 15.60
CA ILE A 100 -12.30 -20.66 15.37
C ILE A 100 -12.51 -19.74 14.16
N GLY A 101 -13.29 -20.19 13.17
CA GLY A 101 -13.61 -19.35 12.02
C GLY A 101 -14.53 -18.20 12.43
N ASP A 102 -14.04 -16.98 12.25
CA ASP A 102 -14.73 -15.72 12.48
C ASP A 102 -14.74 -14.80 11.24
N ALA A 103 -14.23 -15.31 10.12
CA ALA A 103 -14.22 -14.61 8.84
C ALA A 103 -15.65 -14.31 8.36
N SER A 104 -15.87 -13.12 7.81
CA SER A 104 -17.19 -12.65 7.41
C SER A 104 -17.14 -11.66 6.24
N GLY A 105 -18.19 -11.67 5.42
CA GLY A 105 -18.26 -10.88 4.19
C GLY A 105 -18.52 -11.75 2.96
N PRO A 106 -18.53 -11.15 1.76
CA PRO A 106 -18.76 -11.87 0.51
C PRO A 106 -17.54 -12.73 0.11
N ASN A 107 -17.75 -13.73 -0.75
CA ASN A 107 -16.66 -14.42 -1.46
C ASN A 107 -15.53 -14.98 -0.56
N LEU A 108 -15.88 -15.55 0.61
CA LEU A 108 -14.89 -16.16 1.49
C LEU A 108 -14.13 -17.28 0.77
N ILE A 109 -12.79 -17.19 0.74
CA ILE A 109 -11.93 -18.18 0.07
C ILE A 109 -11.65 -19.39 0.99
N GLY A 110 -11.74 -19.16 2.30
CA GLY A 110 -11.53 -20.16 3.33
C GLY A 110 -10.07 -20.62 3.50
N ARG A 111 -9.86 -21.38 4.57
CA ARG A 111 -8.54 -21.83 5.05
C ARG A 111 -7.65 -22.49 4.00
N ALA A 112 -8.18 -23.34 3.12
CA ALA A 112 -7.34 -24.07 2.16
C ALA A 112 -6.62 -23.12 1.21
N ASP A 113 -7.35 -22.16 0.66
CA ASP A 113 -6.86 -21.18 -0.30
C ASP A 113 -6.03 -20.10 0.40
N ALA A 114 -6.48 -19.60 1.55
CA ALA A 114 -5.72 -18.65 2.37
C ALA A 114 -4.35 -19.23 2.78
N GLN A 115 -4.28 -20.50 3.18
CA GLN A 115 -3.00 -21.15 3.51
C GLN A 115 -2.11 -21.38 2.28
N ALA A 116 -2.69 -21.63 1.10
CA ALA A 116 -1.91 -21.74 -0.13
C ALA A 116 -1.21 -20.41 -0.46
N ILE A 117 -1.94 -19.29 -0.32
CA ILE A 117 -1.40 -17.93 -0.44
C ILE A 117 -0.32 -17.69 0.63
N ALA A 118 -0.64 -17.87 1.91
CA ALA A 118 0.28 -17.63 3.01
C ALA A 118 1.57 -18.44 2.87
N LYS A 119 1.49 -19.73 2.52
CA LYS A 119 2.66 -20.59 2.31
C LYS A 119 3.57 -20.06 1.21
N SER A 120 3.00 -19.54 0.12
CA SER A 120 3.79 -18.96 -0.96
C SER A 120 4.56 -17.72 -0.52
N VAL A 121 3.90 -16.84 0.23
CA VAL A 121 4.48 -15.62 0.78
C VAL A 121 5.59 -15.95 1.77
N TYR A 122 5.35 -16.87 2.72
CA TYR A 122 6.38 -17.31 3.66
C TYR A 122 7.59 -17.93 2.97
N LEU A 123 7.38 -18.71 1.91
CA LEU A 123 8.50 -19.24 1.13
C LEU A 123 9.29 -18.12 0.46
N ALA A 124 8.63 -17.13 -0.14
CA ALA A 124 9.29 -15.99 -0.77
C ALA A 124 10.08 -15.16 0.26
N LEU A 125 9.51 -14.91 1.44
CA LEU A 125 10.18 -14.23 2.56
C LEU A 125 11.44 -14.97 3.00
N VAL A 126 11.35 -16.27 3.27
CA VAL A 126 12.52 -17.09 3.65
C VAL A 126 13.57 -17.07 2.54
N LYS A 127 13.15 -17.26 1.28
CA LYS A 127 14.07 -17.24 0.14
C LYS A 127 14.78 -15.89 0.00
N ARG A 128 14.05 -14.77 0.18
CA ARG A 128 14.63 -13.44 0.07
C ARG A 128 15.59 -13.14 1.20
N TYR A 129 15.16 -13.32 2.45
CA TYR A 129 15.86 -12.79 3.61
C TYR A 129 16.80 -13.78 4.28
N ALA A 130 16.47 -15.07 4.33
CA ALA A 130 17.34 -16.09 4.90
C ALA A 130 18.34 -16.66 3.88
N ASP A 131 17.88 -16.91 2.65
CA ASP A 131 18.72 -17.53 1.61
C ASP A 131 19.41 -16.50 0.68
N GLY A 132 19.05 -15.22 0.75
CA GLY A 132 19.60 -14.16 -0.10
C GLY A 132 19.17 -14.22 -1.58
N ASN A 133 18.08 -14.93 -1.89
CA ASN A 133 17.55 -15.02 -3.25
C ASN A 133 16.84 -13.71 -3.65
N ILE A 134 17.58 -12.80 -4.28
CA ILE A 134 17.06 -11.47 -4.71
C ILE A 134 15.78 -11.61 -5.57
N PRO A 135 15.73 -12.47 -6.62
CA PRO A 135 14.51 -12.67 -7.41
C PRO A 135 13.26 -13.07 -6.62
N ALA A 136 13.39 -13.70 -5.44
CA ALA A 136 12.22 -14.05 -4.63
C ALA A 136 11.43 -12.83 -4.15
N ASN A 137 12.04 -11.64 -4.14
CA ASN A 137 11.37 -10.39 -3.80
C ASN A 137 10.19 -10.09 -4.73
N GLU A 138 10.23 -10.52 -5.99
CA GLU A 138 9.14 -10.29 -6.95
C GLU A 138 7.79 -10.86 -6.47
N TYR A 139 7.81 -11.99 -5.73
CA TYR A 139 6.60 -12.57 -5.13
C TYR A 139 6.03 -11.76 -3.97
N LEU A 140 6.71 -10.70 -3.53
CA LEU A 140 6.32 -9.87 -2.39
C LEU A 140 5.84 -8.48 -2.81
N TRP A 141 6.10 -8.05 -4.05
CA TRP A 141 5.71 -6.72 -4.54
C TRP A 141 5.00 -6.72 -5.88
N ARG A 142 5.21 -7.72 -6.77
CA ARG A 142 4.48 -7.74 -8.04
C ARG A 142 3.02 -8.04 -7.79
N GLN A 143 2.13 -7.36 -8.51
CA GLN A 143 0.69 -7.63 -8.51
C GLN A 143 0.38 -9.13 -8.64
N TYR A 144 -0.58 -9.60 -7.87
CA TYR A 144 -0.87 -11.01 -7.69
C TYR A 144 -1.42 -11.66 -8.98
N GLU A 145 -2.12 -10.86 -9.76
CA GLU A 145 -2.72 -11.14 -11.08
C GLU A 145 -1.61 -11.51 -12.08
N SER A 146 -0.46 -10.83 -11.95
CA SER A 146 0.75 -11.02 -12.75
C SER A 146 1.64 -12.16 -12.23
N LEU A 147 1.82 -12.24 -10.91
CA LEU A 147 2.70 -13.22 -10.27
C LEU A 147 2.11 -13.77 -8.97
N ARG A 148 1.49 -14.95 -9.11
CA ARG A 148 1.05 -15.82 -8.01
C ARG A 148 1.64 -17.21 -8.14
N THR A 149 1.59 -17.97 -7.05
CA THR A 149 1.96 -19.39 -7.13
C THR A 149 0.86 -20.22 -7.75
N SER A 150 1.23 -21.29 -8.46
CA SER A 150 0.27 -22.18 -9.14
C SER A 150 -0.68 -22.92 -8.20
N GLY A 151 -0.38 -22.94 -6.89
CA GLY A 151 -1.23 -23.56 -5.87
C GLY A 151 -2.23 -22.60 -5.25
N ALA A 152 -2.12 -21.30 -5.51
CA ALA A 152 -3.03 -20.30 -4.97
C ALA A 152 -4.17 -20.03 -5.98
N PRO A 153 -5.40 -19.76 -5.51
CA PRO A 153 -6.54 -19.55 -6.39
C PRO A 153 -6.33 -18.32 -7.29
N ALA A 154 -6.71 -18.46 -8.56
CA ALA A 154 -6.65 -17.36 -9.52
C ALA A 154 -7.75 -16.31 -9.34
N SER A 155 -8.79 -16.64 -8.55
CA SER A 155 -9.91 -15.75 -8.24
C SER A 155 -9.77 -15.05 -6.88
N ALA A 156 -8.68 -15.26 -6.15
CA ALA A 156 -8.43 -14.48 -4.95
C ALA A 156 -7.87 -13.12 -5.35
N VAL A 157 -8.37 -12.09 -4.66
CA VAL A 157 -7.87 -10.72 -4.72
C VAL A 157 -6.85 -10.55 -3.60
N VAL A 158 -5.64 -10.14 -3.97
CA VAL A 158 -4.51 -10.03 -3.04
C VAL A 158 -3.67 -8.80 -3.33
N ASP A 159 -3.81 -7.77 -2.50
CA ASP A 159 -2.95 -6.60 -2.57
C ASP A 159 -1.61 -6.84 -1.91
N ARG A 160 -0.58 -6.28 -2.55
CA ARG A 160 0.79 -6.33 -2.06
C ARG A 160 1.31 -4.92 -1.86
N LEU A 161 1.65 -4.63 -0.61
CA LEU A 161 2.43 -3.45 -0.29
C LEU A 161 3.90 -3.83 -0.13
N TYR A 162 4.77 -2.97 -0.64
CA TYR A 162 6.21 -3.06 -0.46
C TYR A 162 6.77 -1.65 -0.32
N ARG A 163 7.50 -1.41 0.76
CA ARG A 163 8.28 -0.19 0.95
C ARG A 163 9.69 -0.54 1.36
N ARG A 164 10.67 0.16 0.79
CA ARG A 164 12.06 0.04 1.23
C ARG A 164 12.27 0.78 2.54
N GLY A 165 13.18 0.26 3.36
CA GLY A 165 13.59 0.93 4.58
C GLY A 165 14.26 2.27 4.31
N ILE A 166 14.29 3.12 5.33
CA ILE A 166 14.92 4.43 5.31
C ILE A 166 16.45 4.22 5.21
N GLY A 167 17.01 4.36 4.01
CA GLY A 167 18.42 4.06 3.72
C GLY A 167 18.79 4.28 2.24
N ALA A 168 20.03 3.94 1.87
CA ALA A 168 20.52 4.09 0.50
C ALA A 168 19.74 3.23 -0.52
N GLY A 169 19.60 3.75 -1.74
CA GLY A 169 18.90 3.06 -2.84
C GLY A 169 17.41 3.41 -2.97
N ARG A 170 17.00 4.54 -2.37
CA ARG A 170 15.68 5.16 -2.51
C ARG A 170 15.85 6.68 -2.63
N VAL A 171 15.16 7.28 -3.59
CA VAL A 171 15.00 8.74 -3.73
C VAL A 171 13.53 9.06 -3.53
N VAL A 172 13.22 9.93 -2.57
CA VAL A 172 11.85 10.37 -2.29
C VAL A 172 11.52 11.56 -3.18
N ILE A 173 10.52 11.41 -4.04
CA ILE A 173 9.93 12.53 -4.77
C ILE A 173 8.88 13.19 -3.86
N ASP A 174 7.96 12.38 -3.36
CA ASP A 174 6.98 12.79 -2.37
C ASP A 174 6.63 11.67 -1.40
N ASP A 175 6.76 11.94 -0.10
CA ASP A 175 6.24 11.09 0.95
C ASP A 175 5.01 11.70 1.63
N PHE A 176 4.55 12.91 1.27
CA PHE A 176 3.37 13.58 1.86
C PHE A 176 3.43 13.76 3.40
N GLN A 177 4.59 13.51 4.01
CA GLN A 177 4.76 13.46 5.47
C GLN A 177 5.79 14.49 5.91
N SER A 178 6.90 14.61 5.18
CA SER A 178 7.99 15.52 5.48
C SER A 178 7.74 16.95 4.99
N GLN A 179 6.84 17.14 4.02
CA GLN A 179 6.44 18.45 3.48
C GLN A 179 4.92 18.50 3.26
N PRO A 180 4.10 18.76 4.30
CA PRO A 180 2.65 18.80 4.18
C PRO A 180 2.15 19.92 3.25
N SER A 181 1.92 19.64 1.96
CA SER A 181 1.52 20.64 0.97
C SER A 181 1.01 20.04 -0.34
N THR A 182 -0.24 20.37 -0.68
CA THR A 182 -0.82 20.03 -1.98
C THR A 182 -0.16 20.75 -3.17
N SER A 183 0.77 21.67 -2.94
CA SER A 183 1.44 22.45 -3.99
C SER A 183 2.94 22.20 -4.08
N MET A 184 3.52 21.41 -3.17
CA MET A 184 4.96 21.20 -3.11
C MET A 184 5.26 19.82 -2.56
N SER A 185 6.03 19.03 -3.30
CA SER A 185 6.42 17.69 -2.90
C SER A 185 7.48 17.71 -1.81
N SER A 186 7.67 16.56 -1.17
CA SER A 186 8.71 16.33 -0.14
C SER A 186 10.14 16.59 -0.61
N SER A 187 10.43 16.37 -1.89
CA SER A 187 11.70 16.78 -2.50
C SER A 187 11.81 18.29 -2.75
N GLY A 188 10.71 19.03 -2.69
CA GLY A 188 10.64 20.48 -2.92
C GLY A 188 10.26 20.88 -4.35
N GLY A 189 9.79 19.93 -5.17
CA GLY A 189 9.25 20.20 -6.50
C GLY A 189 7.84 20.77 -6.43
N LEU A 190 7.44 21.58 -7.43
CA LEU A 190 6.06 22.03 -7.55
C LEU A 190 5.11 20.86 -7.84
N ILE A 191 3.94 20.88 -7.22
CA ILE A 191 2.82 19.98 -7.56
C ILE A 191 1.77 20.80 -8.34
N THR A 192 1.31 20.25 -9.46
CA THR A 192 0.22 20.84 -10.26
C THR A 192 -0.78 19.77 -10.66
N PHE A 193 -2.06 20.12 -10.72
CA PHE A 193 -3.13 19.18 -11.04
C PHE A 193 -4.38 19.88 -11.56
N ASP A 194 -5.25 19.11 -12.22
CA ASP A 194 -6.62 19.48 -12.54
C ASP A 194 -7.66 18.43 -12.10
N VAL A 195 -7.23 17.39 -11.37
CA VAL A 195 -8.11 16.51 -10.58
C VAL A 195 -8.85 17.30 -9.49
N ALA A 196 -9.98 16.77 -9.03
CA ALA A 196 -10.84 17.42 -8.06
C ALA A 196 -10.57 16.93 -6.63
N ASN A 197 -11.02 17.73 -5.66
CA ASN A 197 -11.02 17.42 -4.23
C ASN A 197 -9.67 16.92 -3.68
N VAL A 198 -8.57 17.51 -4.17
CA VAL A 198 -7.23 17.21 -3.66
C VAL A 198 -7.15 17.58 -2.19
N TYR A 199 -6.83 16.60 -1.36
CA TYR A 199 -6.62 16.75 0.07
C TYR A 199 -5.41 15.93 0.49
N GLU A 200 -4.53 16.54 1.28
CA GLU A 200 -3.38 15.88 1.87
C GLU A 200 -3.51 15.94 3.39
N GLY A 201 -3.24 14.83 4.06
CA GLY A 201 -3.42 14.71 5.50
C GLY A 201 -3.09 13.34 6.04
N MET A 202 -3.29 13.16 7.35
CA MET A 202 -3.08 11.89 8.03
C MET A 202 -4.01 10.81 7.46
N MET A 203 -3.49 9.61 7.26
CA MET A 203 -4.23 8.50 6.67
C MET A 203 -5.08 7.76 7.72
N ASN A 204 -6.00 8.50 8.32
CA ASN A 204 -6.99 8.02 9.27
C ASN A 204 -8.41 8.45 8.82
N ASP A 205 -9.37 7.57 9.00
CA ASP A 205 -10.78 7.83 8.78
C ASP A 205 -11.43 8.25 10.12
N ASP A 206 -12.18 9.34 10.10
CA ASP A 206 -12.88 9.86 11.29
C ASP A 206 -14.21 9.11 11.58
N ALA A 207 -14.66 8.24 10.67
CA ALA A 207 -15.94 7.56 10.68
C ALA A 207 -15.79 6.01 10.79
N PRO A 208 -16.39 5.36 11.80
CA PRO A 208 -16.30 3.90 11.99
C PRO A 208 -16.83 3.05 10.83
N GLY A 209 -17.69 3.62 9.99
CA GLY A 209 -18.40 2.89 8.94
C GLY A 209 -17.88 3.14 7.54
N PHE A 210 -16.69 3.74 7.41
CA PHE A 210 -16.06 4.08 6.13
C PHE A 210 -17.00 4.82 5.18
N THR A 211 -17.90 5.64 5.73
CA THR A 211 -18.94 6.31 4.95
C THR A 211 -18.41 7.60 4.37
N TRP A 212 -18.28 7.63 3.04
CA TRP A 212 -17.84 8.82 2.33
C TRP A 212 -18.66 10.07 2.69
N THR A 213 -17.96 11.13 3.08
CA THR A 213 -18.51 12.49 3.16
C THR A 213 -17.45 13.50 2.74
N SER A 214 -17.85 14.64 2.19
CA SER A 214 -16.87 15.67 1.82
C SER A 214 -16.17 16.34 3.02
N SER A 215 -16.68 16.14 4.24
CA SER A 215 -16.03 16.58 5.48
C SER A 215 -14.97 15.62 5.99
N ASP A 216 -14.96 14.38 5.48
CA ASP A 216 -14.00 13.32 5.79
C ASP A 216 -13.32 12.87 4.48
N PRO A 217 -12.36 13.66 3.97
CA PRO A 217 -11.69 13.35 2.71
C PRO A 217 -10.84 12.06 2.79
N MET A 218 -10.35 11.68 3.97
CA MET A 218 -9.53 10.49 4.21
C MET A 218 -10.34 9.23 4.54
N ASN A 219 -11.62 9.27 4.21
CA ASN A 219 -12.50 8.11 4.28
C ASN A 219 -11.85 6.81 3.78
N GLY A 220 -11.97 5.75 4.58
CA GLY A 220 -11.39 4.43 4.35
C GLY A 220 -9.93 4.27 4.79
N MET A 221 -9.21 5.36 5.10
CA MET A 221 -7.79 5.26 5.46
C MET A 221 -7.61 4.75 6.89
N THR A 222 -6.75 3.73 7.05
CA THR A 222 -6.51 3.06 8.34
C THR A 222 -5.03 2.73 8.56
N THR A 223 -4.15 3.41 7.84
CA THR A 223 -2.70 3.20 7.92
C THR A 223 -2.05 4.03 9.04
N ALA A 224 -2.74 5.07 9.55
CA ALA A 224 -2.34 5.85 10.72
C ALA A 224 -3.37 5.71 11.86
N GLY A 225 -2.92 5.46 13.09
CA GLY A 225 -3.71 5.69 14.31
C GLY A 225 -3.49 7.09 14.89
N ASP A 226 -4.11 7.39 16.02
CA ASP A 226 -4.11 8.71 16.68
C ASP A 226 -2.71 9.23 17.05
N ALA A 227 -1.74 8.33 17.25
CA ALA A 227 -0.36 8.67 17.62
C ALA A 227 0.62 8.57 16.45
N ASP A 228 0.16 8.20 15.27
CA ASP A 228 0.98 8.06 14.08
C ASP A 228 1.05 9.36 13.29
N ALA A 229 1.93 9.37 12.29
CA ALA A 229 2.14 10.54 11.42
C ALA A 229 2.09 10.17 9.93
N SER A 230 1.66 8.95 9.60
CA SER A 230 1.51 8.52 8.21
C SER A 230 0.44 9.36 7.53
N ALA A 231 0.82 10.01 6.44
CA ALA A 231 -0.02 10.90 5.66
C ALA A 231 0.02 10.52 4.18
N GLY A 232 -0.92 11.02 3.40
CA GLY A 232 -0.99 10.77 1.98
C GLY A 232 -1.85 11.82 1.31
N VAL A 233 -2.07 11.69 0.01
CA VAL A 233 -2.96 12.56 -0.75
C VAL A 233 -4.12 11.76 -1.33
N VAL A 234 -5.30 12.35 -1.33
CA VAL A 234 -6.51 11.81 -1.96
C VAL A 234 -7.05 12.81 -2.97
N PHE A 235 -7.59 12.31 -4.07
CA PHE A 235 -8.24 13.12 -5.09
C PHE A 235 -9.13 12.25 -5.98
N ASP A 236 -9.96 12.89 -6.78
CA ASP A 236 -10.90 12.21 -7.67
C ASP A 236 -11.05 12.85 -9.05
N TRP A 237 -11.56 12.06 -10.00
CA TRP A 237 -11.80 12.49 -11.37
C TRP A 237 -13.11 11.90 -11.91
N SER A 238 -13.81 12.70 -12.73
CA SER A 238 -15.13 12.35 -13.26
C SER A 238 -15.10 11.96 -14.73
N ALA A 239 -16.04 11.12 -15.15
CA ALA A 239 -16.11 10.65 -16.53
C ALA A 239 -16.22 11.79 -17.54
N GLY A 240 -15.60 11.59 -18.71
CA GLY A 240 -15.68 12.51 -19.85
C GLY A 240 -14.61 13.62 -19.88
N GLY A 241 -13.68 13.63 -18.93
CA GLY A 241 -12.49 14.49 -18.94
C GLY A 241 -11.19 13.72 -19.10
N ALA A 242 -10.10 14.47 -19.30
CA ALA A 242 -8.73 14.00 -19.14
C ALA A 242 -8.12 14.86 -18.03
N TYR A 243 -7.57 14.21 -17.00
CA TYR A 243 -7.08 14.88 -15.81
C TYR A 243 -5.66 14.44 -15.48
N PHE A 244 -4.98 15.17 -14.61
CA PHE A 244 -3.64 14.86 -14.18
C PHE A 244 -3.32 15.30 -12.76
N TYR A 245 -2.31 14.65 -12.19
CA TYR A 245 -1.57 15.06 -11.01
C TYR A 245 -0.07 14.97 -11.33
N GLU A 246 0.64 16.09 -11.34
CA GLU A 246 2.03 16.20 -11.80
C GLU A 246 2.94 16.70 -10.68
N LEU A 247 4.02 15.96 -10.44
CA LEU A 247 5.11 16.31 -9.53
C LEU A 247 6.32 16.76 -10.35
N GLU A 248 6.80 17.97 -10.11
CA GLU A 248 8.07 18.45 -10.65
C GLU A 248 9.23 17.69 -10.00
N VAL A 249 10.23 17.32 -10.81
CA VAL A 249 11.49 16.76 -10.35
C VAL A 249 12.54 17.87 -10.24
N ILE A 250 13.03 18.08 -9.01
CA ILE A 250 14.02 19.11 -8.74
C ILE A 250 15.33 18.84 -9.47
N PRO A 251 16.13 19.87 -9.83
CA PRO A 251 17.35 19.71 -10.61
C PRO A 251 18.37 18.68 -10.07
N SER A 252 18.45 18.47 -8.75
CA SER A 252 19.40 17.51 -8.16
C SER A 252 18.98 16.05 -8.29
N GLU A 253 17.71 15.77 -8.60
CA GLU A 253 17.15 14.41 -8.65
C GLU A 253 16.69 14.02 -10.07
N ARG A 254 17.06 14.79 -11.11
CA ARG A 254 16.57 14.55 -12.48
C ARG A 254 17.18 13.34 -13.19
N ASP A 255 18.31 12.86 -12.70
CA ASP A 255 18.97 11.69 -13.28
C ASP A 255 18.34 10.42 -12.70
N PHE A 256 17.41 9.84 -13.44
CA PHE A 256 16.74 8.57 -13.13
C PHE A 256 17.53 7.38 -13.70
N SER A 257 18.65 7.60 -14.40
CA SER A 257 19.34 6.53 -15.15
C SER A 257 20.09 5.53 -14.25
N ASN A 258 20.29 5.87 -12.98
CA ASN A 258 20.90 5.03 -11.96
C ASN A 258 19.88 4.23 -11.12
N ASP A 259 18.58 4.52 -11.26
CA ASP A 259 17.50 3.82 -10.57
C ASP A 259 16.92 2.68 -11.45
N LEU A 260 16.18 1.76 -10.82
CA LEU A 260 15.52 0.65 -11.53
C LEU A 260 14.02 0.87 -11.71
N PHE A 261 13.35 1.40 -10.69
CA PHE A 261 11.90 1.53 -10.68
C PHE A 261 11.47 2.90 -10.20
N LEU A 262 10.44 3.45 -10.86
CA LEU A 262 9.52 4.39 -10.24
C LEU A 262 8.48 3.58 -9.47
N SER A 263 8.32 3.88 -8.19
CA SER A 263 7.42 3.21 -7.27
C SER A 263 6.46 4.22 -6.66
N LEU A 264 5.20 3.81 -6.47
CA LEU A 264 4.20 4.55 -5.72
C LEU A 264 3.23 3.56 -5.06
N ARG A 265 2.51 4.02 -4.03
CA ARG A 265 1.41 3.27 -3.43
C ARG A 265 0.09 3.94 -3.78
N ALA A 266 -0.90 3.14 -4.18
CA ALA A 266 -2.24 3.64 -4.44
C ALA A 266 -3.29 2.75 -3.79
N ALA A 267 -4.41 3.33 -3.38
CA ALA A 267 -5.57 2.63 -2.87
C ALA A 267 -6.84 3.23 -3.45
N GLN A 268 -7.85 2.42 -3.73
CA GLN A 268 -9.14 2.92 -4.21
C GLN A 268 -9.96 3.47 -3.03
N GLY A 269 -10.62 4.61 -3.22
CA GLY A 269 -11.48 5.21 -2.20
C GLY A 269 -12.77 4.41 -1.99
N THR A 270 -12.95 3.87 -0.79
CA THR A 270 -14.16 3.14 -0.38
C THR A 270 -15.40 4.03 -0.38
N GLN A 271 -16.56 3.45 -0.72
CA GLN A 271 -17.89 4.11 -0.71
C GLN A 271 -18.02 5.44 -1.50
N HIS A 272 -17.01 5.85 -2.26
CA HIS A 272 -17.06 7.11 -3.00
C HIS A 272 -18.01 7.00 -4.21
N PRO A 273 -18.85 8.00 -4.52
CA PRO A 273 -19.77 7.94 -5.65
C PRO A 273 -19.11 7.63 -7.00
N LEU A 274 -17.86 8.07 -7.19
CA LEU A 274 -17.11 7.83 -8.43
C LEU A 274 -16.49 6.44 -8.52
N THR A 275 -16.21 5.77 -7.40
CA THR A 275 -15.74 4.37 -7.38
C THR A 275 -16.92 3.41 -7.42
N LEU A 276 -18.03 3.75 -6.78
CA LEU A 276 -19.27 2.96 -6.85
C LEU A 276 -19.98 3.04 -8.22
N ALA A 277 -19.75 4.09 -9.00
CA ALA A 277 -20.39 4.26 -10.30
C ALA A 277 -19.77 3.41 -11.41
N ASP A 278 -18.54 2.92 -11.22
CA ASP A 278 -17.86 1.98 -12.12
C ASP A 278 -16.99 1.04 -11.27
N VAL A 279 -17.62 0.00 -10.73
CA VAL A 279 -16.96 -0.99 -9.87
C VAL A 279 -16.05 -1.86 -10.73
N GLY A 280 -14.77 -1.85 -10.40
CA GLY A 280 -13.66 -2.49 -11.11
C GLY A 280 -12.33 -1.92 -10.61
N ASP A 281 -11.25 -2.64 -10.84
CA ASP A 281 -9.91 -2.15 -10.58
C ASP A 281 -9.69 -0.79 -11.27
N LEU A 282 -9.11 0.16 -10.54
CA LEU A 282 -8.73 1.43 -11.14
C LEU A 282 -7.36 1.32 -11.80
N SER A 283 -7.23 1.86 -13.00
CA SER A 283 -5.94 2.10 -13.65
C SER A 283 -5.79 3.54 -14.11
N PHE A 284 -4.54 3.96 -14.27
CA PHE A 284 -4.15 5.26 -14.78
C PHE A 284 -2.78 5.17 -15.47
N SER A 285 -2.43 6.19 -16.24
CA SER A 285 -1.14 6.24 -16.92
C SER A 285 -0.14 7.02 -16.08
N VAL A 286 1.10 6.53 -16.04
CA VAL A 286 2.23 7.26 -15.49
C VAL A 286 3.08 7.76 -16.65
N THR A 287 3.35 9.06 -16.67
CA THR A 287 4.06 9.75 -17.74
C THR A 287 5.30 10.42 -17.18
N LEU A 288 6.45 10.12 -17.77
CA LEU A 288 7.69 10.84 -17.53
C LEU A 288 7.89 11.91 -18.60
N ARG A 289 8.37 13.09 -18.21
CA ARG A 289 8.78 14.18 -19.11
C ARG A 289 10.23 14.55 -18.87
N ASP A 290 11.03 14.65 -19.92
CA ASP A 290 12.43 15.10 -19.83
C ASP A 290 12.59 16.62 -20.07
N GLY A 291 13.80 17.13 -19.87
CA GLY A 291 14.14 18.56 -20.01
C GLY A 291 14.06 19.09 -21.44
N THR A 292 13.98 18.21 -22.45
CA THR A 292 13.71 18.59 -23.84
C THR A 292 12.21 18.65 -24.16
N GLY A 293 11.37 18.21 -23.22
CA GLY A 293 9.92 18.13 -23.37
C GLY A 293 9.42 16.82 -23.98
N THR A 294 10.30 15.83 -24.18
CA THR A 294 9.90 14.50 -24.64
C THR A 294 9.17 13.78 -23.51
N THR A 295 8.12 13.04 -23.85
CA THR A 295 7.29 12.30 -22.89
C THR A 295 7.20 10.82 -23.25
N SER A 296 7.09 9.97 -22.24
CA SER A 296 6.75 8.55 -22.41
C SER A 296 5.76 8.14 -21.33
N SER A 297 4.71 7.42 -21.72
CA SER A 297 3.55 7.11 -20.89
C SER A 297 3.33 5.60 -20.82
N ILE A 298 3.04 5.10 -19.62
CA ILE A 298 2.73 3.69 -19.37
C ILE A 298 1.46 3.62 -18.53
N ASP A 299 0.41 3.00 -19.06
CA ASP A 299 -0.70 2.50 -18.25
C ASP A 299 -0.18 1.31 -17.43
N PHE A 300 -0.20 1.44 -16.09
CA PHE A 300 0.39 0.43 -15.23
C PHE A 300 -0.41 -0.89 -15.25
N SER A 301 -1.65 -0.91 -15.75
CA SER A 301 -2.40 -2.14 -15.96
C SER A 301 -1.73 -3.10 -16.94
N ALA A 302 -0.81 -2.61 -17.78
CA ALA A 302 0.04 -3.44 -18.63
C ALA A 302 0.91 -4.44 -17.83
N TYR A 303 1.09 -4.23 -16.52
CA TYR A 303 1.80 -5.15 -15.63
C TYR A 303 0.90 -6.28 -15.09
N GLY A 304 -0.41 -6.22 -15.32
CA GLY A 304 -1.35 -7.33 -15.16
C GLY A 304 -2.46 -7.13 -14.13
N GLY A 305 -2.44 -6.06 -13.33
CA GLY A 305 -3.48 -5.75 -12.34
C GLY A 305 -3.92 -4.30 -12.38
N GLY A 306 -4.54 -3.83 -11.31
CA GLY A 306 -5.04 -2.47 -11.10
C GLY A 306 -5.19 -2.20 -9.60
N VAL A 307 -5.56 -0.98 -9.24
CA VAL A 307 -5.89 -0.66 -7.84
C VAL A 307 -7.23 -1.30 -7.50
N GLU A 308 -7.16 -2.40 -6.77
CA GLU A 308 -8.29 -3.25 -6.40
C GLU A 308 -9.40 -2.49 -5.68
N GLU A 309 -10.64 -2.97 -5.85
CA GLU A 309 -11.78 -2.50 -5.06
C GLU A 309 -11.58 -2.83 -3.58
N PRO A 310 -11.95 -1.94 -2.65
CA PRO A 310 -12.03 -2.31 -1.24
C PRO A 310 -13.00 -3.46 -1.03
N TYR A 311 -12.63 -4.42 -0.19
CA TYR A 311 -13.46 -5.59 0.09
C TYR A 311 -14.86 -5.18 0.56
N ALA A 312 -15.89 -5.59 -0.17
CA ALA A 312 -17.28 -5.17 0.06
C ALA A 312 -17.95 -5.87 1.27
N ARG A 313 -17.26 -5.89 2.42
CA ARG A 313 -17.80 -6.42 3.67
C ARG A 313 -18.95 -5.54 4.16
N VAL A 314 -20.06 -6.17 4.53
CA VAL A 314 -21.20 -5.54 5.19
C VAL A 314 -21.36 -6.15 6.57
N GLY A 315 -21.46 -5.31 7.60
CA GLY A 315 -22.11 -5.62 8.87
C GLY A 315 -21.87 -7.01 9.47
N SER A 316 -20.62 -7.45 9.58
CA SER A 316 -20.30 -8.72 10.27
C SER A 316 -18.93 -8.79 10.97
N GLY A 317 -18.39 -7.65 11.44
CA GLY A 317 -17.57 -7.60 12.67
C GLY A 317 -18.48 -7.36 13.89
N PRO A 318 -17.98 -7.22 15.13
CA PRO A 318 -18.77 -6.65 16.23
C PRO A 318 -19.42 -5.36 15.70
N ALA A 319 -20.60 -5.00 16.20
CA ALA A 319 -21.47 -3.96 15.63
C ALA A 319 -20.89 -2.52 15.53
N HIS A 320 -19.57 -2.34 15.69
CA HIS A 320 -18.82 -1.10 15.69
C HIS A 320 -18.45 -0.55 14.30
N CYS A 321 -18.23 -1.38 13.27
CA CYS A 321 -17.71 -0.92 11.97
C CYS A 321 -18.76 -0.39 10.98
N GLY A 322 -19.91 0.07 11.49
CA GLY A 322 -21.00 0.61 10.68
C GLY A 322 -21.79 -0.41 9.83
N PRO A 323 -22.91 0.02 9.22
CA PRO A 323 -23.82 -0.87 8.48
C PRO A 323 -23.59 -0.91 6.95
N ASN A 324 -22.72 -0.06 6.40
CA ASN A 324 -22.58 0.15 4.96
C ASN A 324 -21.54 -0.82 4.34
N PRO A 325 -21.74 -1.25 3.08
CA PRO A 325 -20.73 -2.02 2.34
C PRO A 325 -19.49 -1.18 2.04
N GLY A 326 -18.32 -1.73 2.30
CA GLY A 326 -17.03 -1.12 2.01
C GLY A 326 -16.10 -1.25 3.22
N TRP A 327 -14.83 -1.57 2.97
CA TRP A 327 -13.82 -1.70 4.01
C TRP A 327 -12.73 -0.65 3.87
N ALA A 328 -11.69 -0.79 4.69
CA ALA A 328 -10.48 0.01 4.60
C ALA A 328 -9.95 0.08 3.17
N ASN A 329 -9.42 1.25 2.78
CA ASN A 329 -8.76 1.42 1.50
C ASN A 329 -7.51 0.54 1.45
N GLU A 330 -7.43 -0.29 0.41
CA GLU A 330 -6.42 -1.34 0.28
C GLU A 330 -5.28 -0.78 -0.57
N PHE A 331 -4.22 -0.32 0.09
CA PHE A 331 -3.03 0.13 -0.63
C PHE A 331 -2.37 -1.04 -1.34
N GLU A 332 -1.89 -0.81 -2.56
CA GLU A 332 -0.97 -1.70 -3.25
C GLU A 332 0.22 -0.89 -3.80
N THR A 333 1.34 -1.57 -4.05
CA THR A 333 2.54 -0.94 -4.59
C THR A 333 2.63 -1.14 -6.09
N ILE A 334 2.61 -0.04 -6.81
CA ILE A 334 2.80 0.01 -8.26
C ILE A 334 4.27 0.31 -8.53
N ARG A 335 4.95 -0.58 -9.26
CA ARG A 335 6.37 -0.41 -9.65
C ARG A 335 6.52 -0.52 -11.15
N ILE A 336 6.97 0.57 -11.77
CA ILE A 336 7.21 0.65 -13.22
C ILE A 336 8.71 0.68 -13.43
N ARG A 337 9.22 -0.25 -14.25
CA ARG A 337 10.65 -0.28 -14.57
C ARG A 337 10.99 0.94 -15.43
N LEU A 338 12.01 1.70 -15.03
CA LEU A 338 12.37 2.94 -15.73
C LEU A 338 12.77 2.71 -17.19
N THR A 339 13.42 1.59 -17.47
CA THR A 339 13.79 1.20 -18.85
C THR A 339 12.57 0.92 -19.75
N ASP A 340 11.38 0.68 -19.19
CA ASP A 340 10.20 0.44 -20.00
C ASP A 340 9.69 1.73 -20.66
N PHE A 341 9.99 2.90 -20.10
CA PHE A 341 9.74 4.19 -20.74
C PHE A 341 10.62 4.45 -21.96
N LEU A 342 11.71 3.69 -22.14
CA LEU A 342 12.63 3.79 -23.28
C LEU A 342 12.24 2.87 -24.45
N ARG A 343 11.20 2.04 -24.28
CA ARG A 343 10.76 1.10 -25.31
C ARG A 343 10.28 1.84 -26.57
N ASP A 344 10.34 1.12 -27.68
CA ASP A 344 9.88 1.58 -29.00
C ASP A 344 10.50 2.89 -29.50
N GLY A 345 11.67 3.25 -28.96
CA GLY A 345 12.41 4.44 -29.37
C GLY A 345 11.73 5.74 -28.95
N SER A 346 11.12 5.77 -27.76
CA SER A 346 10.43 6.95 -27.20
C SER A 346 11.26 8.23 -27.25
N GLY A 347 12.59 8.12 -27.22
CA GLY A 347 13.51 9.25 -27.24
C GLY A 347 13.62 9.96 -25.89
N LEU A 348 12.96 9.44 -24.85
CA LEU A 348 13.02 9.97 -23.49
C LEU A 348 14.44 9.89 -22.94
N ASP A 349 14.94 10.98 -22.38
CA ASP A 349 16.22 11.03 -21.68
C ASP A 349 16.04 10.85 -20.16
N LEU A 350 16.37 9.65 -19.66
CA LEU A 350 16.33 9.37 -18.22
C LEU A 350 17.36 10.17 -17.41
N THR A 351 18.33 10.84 -18.04
CA THR A 351 19.34 11.64 -17.32
C THR A 351 18.88 13.06 -16.97
N ASP A 352 17.71 13.49 -17.47
CA ASP A 352 17.14 14.82 -17.22
C ASP A 352 15.60 14.78 -17.15
N ILE A 353 15.03 13.93 -16.29
CA ILE A 353 13.58 13.90 -16.03
C ILE A 353 13.17 15.12 -15.22
N VAL A 354 12.19 15.87 -15.71
CA VAL A 354 11.70 17.11 -15.09
C VAL A 354 10.33 16.97 -14.44
N ALA A 355 9.57 15.93 -14.77
CA ALA A 355 8.26 15.69 -14.15
C ALA A 355 7.84 14.22 -14.18
N ILE A 356 7.12 13.81 -13.14
CA ILE A 356 6.33 12.59 -13.06
C ILE A 356 4.86 13.01 -13.06
N ARG A 357 4.09 12.54 -14.03
CA ARG A 357 2.67 12.91 -14.22
C ARG A 357 1.80 11.67 -14.18
N LEU A 358 0.84 11.64 -13.27
CA LEU A 358 -0.23 10.65 -13.25
C LEU A 358 -1.39 11.19 -14.08
N GLU A 359 -1.88 10.42 -15.05
CA GLU A 359 -2.90 10.84 -16.01
C GLU A 359 -4.14 9.95 -15.91
N PHE A 360 -5.31 10.58 -15.87
CA PHE A 360 -6.59 9.96 -15.55
C PHE A 360 -7.66 10.25 -16.61
N GLY A 361 -8.66 9.38 -16.68
CA GLY A 361 -9.76 9.44 -17.65
C GLY A 361 -9.64 8.35 -18.71
N ALA A 362 -10.67 8.20 -19.56
CA ALA A 362 -10.83 7.05 -20.46
C ALA A 362 -9.69 6.84 -21.49
N GLY A 363 -8.86 7.87 -21.72
CA GLY A 363 -7.67 7.77 -22.57
C GLY A 363 -6.42 7.26 -21.85
N HIS A 364 -6.46 7.17 -20.52
CA HIS A 364 -5.31 6.86 -19.67
C HIS A 364 -5.58 5.74 -18.66
N GLY A 365 -6.72 5.06 -18.73
CA GLY A 365 -7.13 4.01 -17.79
C GLY A 365 -8.61 4.16 -17.45
N SER A 366 -8.95 4.10 -16.17
CA SER A 366 -10.34 4.21 -15.70
C SER A 366 -10.93 5.58 -15.98
N ALA A 367 -12.18 5.59 -16.46
CA ALA A 367 -12.85 6.81 -16.91
C ALA A 367 -13.16 7.80 -15.78
N GLN A 368 -13.34 7.28 -14.57
CA GLN A 368 -13.63 8.01 -13.34
C GLN A 368 -13.11 7.21 -12.14
N GLY A 369 -12.95 7.85 -10.99
CA GLY A 369 -12.51 7.17 -9.78
C GLY A 369 -12.09 8.13 -8.67
N ARG A 370 -11.67 7.56 -7.55
CA ARG A 370 -11.03 8.23 -6.43
C ARG A 370 -9.91 7.34 -5.92
N ILE A 371 -8.73 7.90 -5.72
CA ILE A 371 -7.60 7.18 -5.14
C ILE A 371 -7.01 7.92 -3.96
N GLY A 372 -6.43 7.16 -3.03
CA GLY A 372 -5.32 7.63 -2.20
C GLY A 372 -4.00 7.29 -2.87
N LEU A 373 -3.02 8.18 -2.69
CA LEU A 373 -1.67 8.06 -3.22
C LEU A 373 -0.68 8.35 -2.09
N ASP A 374 0.40 7.55 -2.03
CA ASP A 374 1.50 7.75 -1.10
C ASP A 374 2.83 7.26 -1.70
N ASP A 375 3.96 7.69 -1.11
CA ASP A 375 5.33 7.22 -1.36
C ASP A 375 5.73 7.20 -2.85
N VAL A 376 5.70 8.36 -3.52
CA VAL A 376 6.25 8.48 -4.88
C VAL A 376 7.78 8.51 -4.78
N GLU A 377 8.44 7.45 -5.25
CA GLU A 377 9.87 7.24 -5.04
C GLU A 377 10.57 6.53 -6.21
N LEU A 378 11.87 6.77 -6.35
CA LEU A 378 12.75 5.98 -7.19
C LEU A 378 13.48 4.95 -6.33
N THR A 379 13.69 3.75 -6.88
CA THR A 379 14.32 2.65 -6.13
C THR A 379 15.25 1.81 -7.00
N ASP A 380 16.31 1.28 -6.37
CA ASP A 380 17.37 0.52 -7.04
C ASP A 380 17.17 -1.02 -7.07
N GLN A 381 16.14 -1.56 -6.39
CA GLN A 381 15.72 -2.98 -6.39
C GLN A 381 14.28 -3.16 -5.93
#